data_AF-A0AAU4IGY0-F1
#
_entry.id   AF-A0AAU4IGY0-F1
#
_cell.length_a   1.000
_cell.length_b   1.000
_cell.length_c   1.000
_cell.angle_alpha   90.00
_cell.angle_beta   90.00
_cell.angle_gamma   90.00
#
_symmetry.space_group_name_H-M   'P 1'
#
loop_
_entity.id
_entity.type
_entity.pdbx_description
1 polymer ?
#
loop_
_entity_poly.entity_id
_entity_poly.type
_entity_poly.pdbx_seq_one_letter_code
_entity_poly.pdbx_strand_id
1 'polypeptide(L)'
;MTVVPLNTETEVRAFVALCLKTRTVSKLAKVMPDWLRGPVESHAPDLVELRETAEHAEAQATKARRDYTKALGAWISSEAGQ
;
A
#
# COMPACT_ATOMS: atom_id res chain seq x y z
N MET A 1 10.97 7.27 23.37
CA MET A 1 9.68 7.23 22.64
C MET A 1 8.94 6.01 23.15
N THR A 2 7.99 6.20 24.07
CA THR A 2 7.30 5.10 24.74
C THR A 2 6.39 4.42 23.72
N VAL A 3 6.63 3.16 23.44
CA VAL A 3 5.77 2.36 22.54
C VAL A 3 4.45 2.16 23.27
N VAL A 4 3.37 2.73 22.76
CA VAL A 4 2.03 2.47 23.28
C VAL A 4 1.74 0.99 23.01
N PRO A 5 1.47 0.16 24.03
CA PRO A 5 1.07 -1.22 23.79
C PRO A 5 -0.25 -1.21 23.03
N LEU A 6 -0.27 -1.85 21.86
CA LEU A 6 -1.45 -2.01 21.01
C LEU A 6 -1.97 -3.44 21.16
N ASN A 7 -2.51 -3.74 22.34
CA ASN A 7 -2.89 -5.10 22.72
C ASN A 7 -4.37 -5.39 22.49
N THR A 8 -5.17 -4.33 22.29
CA THR A 8 -6.62 -4.44 22.10
C THR A 8 -7.06 -3.74 20.82
N GLU A 9 -8.17 -4.21 20.26
CA GLU A 9 -8.79 -3.60 19.08
C GLU A 9 -9.09 -2.11 19.30
N THR A 10 -9.55 -1.73 20.49
CA THR A 10 -9.84 -0.33 20.85
C THR A 10 -8.59 0.54 20.82
N GLU A 11 -7.47 0.06 21.37
CA GLU A 11 -6.19 0.78 21.34
C GLU A 11 -5.66 0.94 19.91
N VAL A 12 -5.76 -0.11 19.09
CA VAL A 12 -5.39 -0.06 17.67
C VAL A 12 -6.24 0.97 16.93
N ARG A 13 -7.55 0.95 17.08
CA ARG A 13 -8.46 1.93 16.46
C ARG A 13 -8.16 3.36 16.92
N ALA A 14 -7.94 3.57 18.22
CA ALA A 14 -7.61 4.88 18.78
C ALA A 14 -6.27 5.42 18.24
N PHE A 15 -5.27 4.54 18.11
CA PHE A 15 -3.97 4.91 17.56
C PHE A 15 -4.05 5.23 16.06
N VAL A 16 -4.80 4.45 15.29
CA VAL A 16 -5.07 4.73 13.87
C VAL A 16 -5.77 6.08 13.73
N ALA A 17 -6.79 6.35 14.54
CA ALA A 17 -7.49 7.64 14.56
C ALA A 17 -6.54 8.82 14.89
N LEU A 18 -5.59 8.62 15.80
CA LEU A 18 -4.55 9.61 16.10
C LEU A 18 -3.66 9.88 14.88
N CYS A 19 -3.25 8.83 14.17
CA CYS A 19 -2.44 8.95 12.95
C CYS A 19 -3.18 9.76 11.87
N LEU A 20 -4.50 9.62 11.78
CA LEU A 20 -5.34 10.34 10.82
C LEU A 20 -5.45 11.85 11.09
N LYS A 21 -5.04 12.34 12.26
CA LYS A 21 -4.94 13.79 12.50
C LYS A 21 -3.89 14.48 11.62
N THR A 22 -2.89 13.72 11.15
CA THR A 22 -1.77 14.25 10.35
C THR A 22 -1.67 13.61 8.97
N ARG A 23 -2.49 12.58 8.68
CA ARG A 23 -2.42 11.78 7.45
C ARG A 23 -3.82 11.42 6.97
N THR A 24 -3.95 11.17 5.67
CA THR A 24 -5.15 10.55 5.12
C THR A 24 -5.11 9.04 5.31
N VAL A 25 -6.27 8.37 5.27
CA VAL A 25 -6.37 6.89 5.30
C VAL A 25 -5.54 6.27 4.17
N SER A 26 -5.63 6.83 2.97
CA SER A 26 -4.86 6.38 1.80
C SER A 26 -3.35 6.46 2.01
N LYS A 27 -2.84 7.55 2.59
CA LYS A 27 -1.42 7.69 2.92
C LYS A 27 -1.03 6.71 4.02
N LEU A 28 -1.85 6.57 5.06
CA LEU A 28 -1.56 5.65 6.15
C LEU A 28 -1.50 4.20 5.65
N ALA A 29 -2.43 3.77 4.79
CA ALA A 29 -2.42 2.44 4.19
C ALA A 29 -1.15 2.18 3.37
N LYS A 30 -0.67 3.19 2.63
CA LYS A 30 0.54 3.08 1.80
C LYS A 30 1.84 2.96 2.60
N VAL A 31 1.93 3.61 3.76
CA VAL A 31 3.17 3.67 4.56
C VAL A 31 2.99 3.10 5.96
N MET A 32 2.06 2.17 6.14
CA MET A 32 1.79 1.58 7.44
C MET A 32 3.01 0.81 7.92
N PRO A 33 3.62 1.20 9.05
CA PRO A 33 4.81 0.53 9.55
C PRO A 33 4.45 -0.85 10.12
N ASP A 34 5.39 -1.79 10.01
CA ASP A 34 5.14 -3.21 10.32
C ASP A 34 4.68 -3.45 11.77
N TRP A 35 5.18 -2.64 12.72
CA TRP A 35 4.78 -2.73 14.12
C TRP A 35 3.31 -2.35 14.38
N LEU A 36 2.70 -1.53 13.52
CA LEU A 36 1.26 -1.20 13.56
C LEU A 36 0.46 -2.17 12.70
N ARG A 37 1.08 -2.67 11.63
CA ARG A 37 0.48 -3.61 10.68
C ARG A 37 0.02 -4.88 11.39
N GLY A 38 0.90 -5.57 12.12
CA GLY A 38 0.56 -6.82 12.81
C GLY A 38 -0.68 -6.72 13.71
N PRO A 39 -0.77 -5.73 14.63
CA PRO A 39 -1.96 -5.50 15.44
C PRO A 39 -3.23 -5.20 14.62
N VAL A 40 -3.14 -4.42 13.55
CA VAL A 40 -4.29 -4.13 12.67
C VAL A 40 -4.79 -5.41 12.00
N GLU A 41 -3.89 -6.22 11.45
CA GLU A 41 -4.25 -7.48 10.79
C GLU A 41 -4.86 -8.49 11.78
N SER A 42 -4.32 -8.56 13.00
CA SER A 42 -4.82 -9.46 14.03
C SER A 42 -6.24 -9.10 14.50
N HIS A 43 -6.61 -7.82 14.48
CA HIS A 43 -7.94 -7.36 14.93
C HIS A 43 -8.92 -7.11 13.78
N ALA A 44 -8.45 -7.01 12.54
CA ALA A 44 -9.28 -6.75 11.37
C ALA A 44 -8.80 -7.60 10.17
N PRO A 45 -8.96 -8.94 10.23
CA PRO A 45 -8.44 -9.86 9.21
C PRO A 45 -9.04 -9.59 7.81
N ASP A 46 -10.29 -9.12 7.73
CA ASP A 46 -10.92 -8.76 6.45
C ASP A 46 -10.16 -7.63 5.71
N LEU A 47 -9.45 -6.76 6.45
CA LEU A 47 -8.62 -5.73 5.84
C LEU A 47 -7.33 -6.30 5.22
N VAL A 48 -6.89 -7.47 5.65
CA VAL A 48 -5.74 -8.18 5.07
C VAL A 48 -6.06 -8.55 3.63
N GLU A 49 -7.19 -9.22 3.40
CA GLU A 49 -7.62 -9.67 2.08
C GLU A 49 -7.79 -8.49 1.11
N LEU A 50 -8.40 -7.40 1.59
CA LEU A 50 -8.56 -6.18 0.81
C LEU A 50 -7.21 -5.54 0.45
N ARG A 51 -6.25 -5.53 1.38
CA ARG A 51 -4.91 -5.00 1.12
C ARG A 51 -4.17 -5.86 0.12
N GLU A 52 -4.13 -7.18 0.31
CA GLU A 52 -3.45 -8.10 -0.59
C GLU A 52 -4.01 -8.01 -2.01
N THR A 53 -5.33 -7.90 -2.15
CA THR A 53 -5.99 -7.64 -3.43
C THR A 53 -5.53 -6.33 -4.06
N ALA A 54 -5.45 -5.25 -3.27
CA ALA A 54 -4.97 -3.96 -3.75
C ALA A 54 -3.50 -3.99 -4.18
N GLU A 55 -2.63 -4.62 -3.38
CA GLU A 55 -1.20 -4.78 -3.69
C GLU A 55 -0.98 -5.62 -4.96
N HIS A 56 -1.78 -6.69 -5.13
CA HIS A 56 -1.74 -7.51 -6.33
C HIS A 56 -2.15 -6.71 -7.58
N ALA A 57 -3.23 -5.93 -7.50
CA ALA A 57 -3.67 -5.08 -8.59
C ALA A 57 -2.63 -4.00 -8.94
N GLU A 58 -1.97 -3.39 -7.95
CA GLU A 58 -0.92 -2.40 -8.17
C GLU A 58 0.32 -3.03 -8.86
N ALA A 59 0.69 -4.25 -8.48
CA ALA A 59 1.78 -4.98 -9.12
C ALA A 59 1.47 -5.28 -10.60
N GLN A 60 0.24 -5.71 -10.91
CA GLN A 60 -0.22 -5.93 -12.28
C GLN A 60 -0.21 -4.63 -13.09
N ALA A 61 -0.75 -3.54 -12.55
CA ALA A 61 -0.74 -2.23 -13.20
C ALA A 61 0.68 -1.73 -13.47
N THR A 62 1.60 -1.95 -12.53
CA THR A 62 3.02 -1.59 -12.68
C THR A 62 3.70 -2.39 -13.79
N LYS A 63 3.43 -3.70 -13.85
CA LYS A 63 3.90 -4.55 -14.96
C LYS A 63 3.36 -4.04 -16.31
N ALA A 64 2.06 -3.80 -16.42
CA ALA A 64 1.43 -3.34 -17.65
C ALA A 64 2.02 -2.00 -18.14
N ARG A 65 2.25 -1.03 -17.22
CA ARG A 65 2.90 0.26 -17.55
C ARG A 65 4.32 0.07 -18.08
N ARG A 66 5.10 -0.82 -17.48
CA ARG A 66 6.46 -1.13 -17.94
C ARG A 66 6.45 -1.76 -19.33
N ASP A 67 5.57 -2.72 -19.55
CA ASP A 67 5.47 -3.44 -20.83
C ASP A 67 5.01 -2.47 -21.95
N TYR A 68 4.04 -1.60 -21.66
CA TYR A 68 3.64 -0.51 -22.55
C TYR A 68 4.80 0.43 -22.88
N THR A 69 5.53 0.91 -21.86
CA THR A 69 6.66 1.84 -22.06
C THR A 69 7.77 1.19 -22.90
N LYS A 70 8.02 -0.10 -22.70
CA LYS A 70 8.97 -0.88 -23.52
C LYS A 70 8.52 -0.97 -24.97
N ALA A 71 7.25 -1.30 -25.21
CA ALA A 71 6.68 -1.38 -26.56
C ALA A 71 6.72 -0.02 -27.26
N LEU A 72 6.37 1.06 -26.56
CA LEU A 72 6.44 2.42 -27.07
C LEU A 72 7.87 2.82 -27.46
N GLY A 73 8.85 2.53 -26.60
CA GLY A 73 10.25 2.80 -26.89
C GLY A 73 10.78 2.02 -28.10
N ALA A 74 10.37 0.75 -28.24
CA ALA A 74 10.70 -0.07 -29.41
C ALA A 74 10.10 0.51 -30.70
N TRP A 75 8.84 0.95 -30.65
CA TRP A 75 8.16 1.58 -31.78
C TRP A 75 8.88 2.88 -32.22
N ILE A 76 9.15 3.80 -31.29
CA ILE A 76 9.86 5.06 -31.58
C ILE A 76 11.24 4.79 -32.18
N SER A 77 11.99 3.82 -31.65
CA SER A 77 13.34 3.51 -32.12
C SER A 77 13.36 2.85 -33.50
N SER A 78 12.27 2.15 -33.87
CA SER A 78 12.14 1.54 -35.20
C SER A 78 11.90 2.57 -36.31
N GLU A 79 11.32 3.72 -35.98
CA GLU A 79 11.10 4.82 -36.94
C GLU A 79 12.35 5.70 -37.17
N ALA A 80 13.32 5.68 -36.24
CA ALA A 80 14.54 6.49 -36.33
C ALA A 80 15.66 5.86 -37.18
N GLY A 81 15.43 4.66 -37.75
CA GLY A 81 16.43 3.86 -38.48
C GLY A 81 16.18 3.66 -39.98
N GLN A 82 15.23 4.39 -40.58
CA GLN A 82 15.01 4.46 -42.04
C GLN A 82 15.43 5.82 -42.58
#